data_AF-A0AAX0XLT6-F1
#
_entry.id   AF-A0AAX0XLT6-F1
#
_cell.length_a   1.000
_cell.length_b   1.000
_cell.length_c   1.000
_cell.angle_alpha   90.00
_cell.angle_beta   90.00
_cell.angle_gamma   90.00
#
_symmetry.space_group_name_H-M   'P 1'
#
loop_
_entity.id
_entity.type
_entity.pdbx_description
1 polymer ?
#
loop_
_entity_poly.entity_id
_entity_poly.type
_entity_poly.pdbx_seq_one_letter_code
_entity_poly.pdbx_strand_id
1 'polypeptide(L)'
;MRTGQRSCKGLTELQLAALVRELKRDGNLADYRPGGSAPDRPTDAQWRKLAALCKELNWQGGLHDPALDRFCQRTAHVSKARFLTKGLISQIITGLEKWIAGGAPNEPY
;
A
#
# COMPACT_ATOMS: atom_id res chain seq x y z
N MET A 1 -7.29 24.00 -14.10
CA MET A 1 -7.82 24.38 -12.78
C MET A 1 -6.95 23.72 -11.72
N ARG A 2 -6.13 24.48 -11.00
CA ARG A 2 -5.33 24.01 -9.84
C ARG A 2 -6.21 24.12 -8.60
N THR A 3 -6.90 23.05 -8.21
CA THR A 3 -7.62 22.70 -6.96
C THR A 3 -8.22 23.76 -6.00
N GLY A 4 -8.05 25.08 -6.18
CA GLY A 4 -8.55 26.15 -5.34
C GLY A 4 -8.00 26.16 -3.90
N GLN A 5 -7.18 25.18 -3.52
CA GLN A 5 -6.81 24.90 -2.13
C GLN A 5 -5.29 25.00 -1.96
N ARG A 6 -4.86 25.80 -0.97
CA ARG A 6 -3.44 26.02 -0.62
C ARG A 6 -2.82 24.87 0.18
N SER A 7 -3.60 23.87 0.58
CA SER A 7 -3.16 22.78 1.46
C SER A 7 -3.99 21.50 1.25
N CYS A 8 -3.32 20.35 1.23
CA CYS A 8 -3.96 19.04 1.13
C CYS A 8 -4.83 18.67 2.36
N LYS A 9 -4.76 19.44 3.46
CA LYS A 9 -5.58 19.23 4.66
C LYS A 9 -7.08 19.45 4.45
N GLY A 10 -7.48 20.21 3.43
CA GLY A 10 -8.88 20.52 3.13
C GLY A 10 -9.51 19.70 2.00
N LEU A 11 -8.78 18.74 1.42
CA LEU A 11 -9.27 17.94 0.30
C LEU A 11 -10.06 16.74 0.83
N THR A 12 -11.28 16.56 0.32
CA THR A 12 -12.02 15.31 0.52
C THR A 12 -11.32 14.16 -0.19
N GLU A 13 -11.55 12.91 0.23
CA GLU A 13 -10.88 11.74 -0.40
C GLU A 13 -11.10 11.66 -1.92
N LEU A 14 -12.29 12.06 -2.39
CA LEU A 14 -12.59 12.13 -3.82
C LEU A 14 -11.77 13.20 -4.54
N GLN A 15 -11.57 14.36 -3.92
CA GLN A 15 -10.76 15.45 -4.47
C GLN A 15 -9.27 15.11 -4.46
N LEU A 16 -8.81 14.40 -3.41
CA LEU A 16 -7.45 13.90 -3.34
C LEU A 16 -7.19 12.82 -4.40
N ALA A 17 -8.14 11.90 -4.61
CA ALA A 17 -8.05 10.88 -5.66
C ALA A 17 -8.08 11.46 -7.08
N ALA A 18 -8.79 12.57 -7.30
CA ALA A 18 -8.77 13.31 -8.55
C ALA A 18 -7.42 14.00 -8.78
N LEU A 19 -6.88 14.67 -7.76
CA LEU A 19 -5.57 15.32 -7.81
C LEU A 19 -4.44 14.31 -8.08
N VAL A 20 -4.45 13.15 -7.42
CA VAL A 20 -3.48 12.07 -7.67
C VAL A 20 -3.58 11.55 -9.10
N ARG A 21 -4.79 11.41 -9.66
CA ARG A 21 -4.98 11.01 -11.06
C ARG A 21 -4.44 12.05 -12.04
N GLU A 22 -4.61 13.34 -11.75
CA GLU A 22 -4.03 14.42 -12.57
C GLU A 22 -2.50 14.43 -12.48
N LEU A 23 -1.93 14.36 -11.27
CA LEU A 23 -0.47 14.34 -11.08
C LEU A 23 0.20 13.13 -11.74
N LYS A 24 -0.47 11.97 -11.77
CA LYS A 24 0.00 10.78 -12.51
C LYS A 24 -0.06 10.98 -14.02
N ARG A 25 -1.13 11.60 -14.53
CA ARG A 25 -1.29 11.90 -15.96
C ARG A 25 -0.23 12.87 -16.45
N ASP A 26 0.13 13.84 -15.62
CA ASP A 26 1.12 14.87 -15.94
C ASP A 26 2.57 14.40 -15.70
N GLY A 27 2.77 13.13 -15.32
CA GLY A 27 4.10 12.56 -15.05
C GLY A 27 4.76 13.06 -13.77
N ASN A 28 4.08 13.87 -12.98
CA ASN A 28 4.56 14.44 -11.71
C ASN A 28 4.45 13.47 -10.53
N LEU A 29 3.74 12.35 -10.71
CA LEU A 29 3.65 11.26 -9.74
C LEU A 29 3.95 9.93 -10.44
N ALA A 30 5.02 9.27 -10.03
CA ALA A 30 5.30 7.89 -10.44
C ALA A 30 4.60 6.90 -9.49
N ASP A 31 4.18 5.75 -10.01
CA ASP A 31 3.80 4.64 -9.15
C ASP A 31 5.03 4.12 -8.41
N TYR A 32 5.04 4.34 -7.09
CA TYR A 32 6.09 3.82 -6.24
C TYR A 32 5.99 2.29 -6.17
N ARG A 33 7.11 1.62 -6.47
CA ARG A 33 7.23 0.15 -6.39
C ARG A 33 8.44 -0.22 -5.53
N PRO A 34 8.27 -0.97 -4.42
CA PRO A 34 9.39 -1.52 -3.67
C PRO A 34 10.19 -2.54 -4.51
N GLY A 35 11.50 -2.36 -4.66
CA GLY A 35 12.40 -3.33 -5.33
C GLY A 35 12.76 -3.07 -6.80
N GLY A 36 13.61 -3.93 -7.38
CA GLY A 36 14.14 -3.85 -8.75
C GLY A 36 13.28 -4.54 -9.83
N SER A 37 13.83 -4.74 -11.03
CA SER A 37 13.14 -5.39 -12.17
C SER A 37 13.41 -6.90 -12.17
N ALA A 38 12.48 -7.68 -11.62
CA ALA A 38 12.50 -9.16 -11.67
C ALA A 38 11.24 -9.68 -12.38
N PRO A 39 11.29 -10.83 -13.09
CA PRO A 39 10.16 -11.37 -13.84
C PRO A 39 8.93 -11.71 -12.99
N ASP A 40 9.14 -12.14 -11.75
CA ASP A 40 8.06 -12.56 -10.83
C ASP A 40 7.63 -11.44 -9.87
N ARG A 41 7.79 -10.17 -10.29
CA ARG A 41 7.45 -9.02 -9.45
C ARG A 41 5.92 -8.89 -9.33
N PRO A 42 5.42 -8.50 -8.14
CA PRO A 42 4.06 -8.04 -7.99
C PRO A 42 3.67 -6.97 -9.00
N THR A 43 2.43 -7.05 -9.47
CA THR A 43 1.86 -6.04 -10.35
C THR A 43 1.55 -4.75 -9.57
N ASP A 44 1.42 -3.63 -10.29
CA ASP A 44 1.05 -2.36 -9.66
C ASP A 44 -0.30 -2.43 -8.96
N ALA A 45 -1.23 -3.23 -9.50
CA ALA A 45 -2.53 -3.45 -8.87
C ALA A 45 -2.37 -4.12 -7.50
N GLN A 46 -1.50 -5.12 -7.39
CA GLN A 46 -1.21 -5.79 -6.12
C GLN A 46 -0.53 -4.84 -5.12
N TRP A 47 0.45 -4.04 -5.56
CA TRP A 47 1.08 -3.04 -4.69
C TRP A 47 0.10 -1.99 -4.18
N ARG A 48 -0.77 -1.47 -5.05
CA ARG A 48 -1.78 -0.48 -4.65
C ARG A 48 -2.79 -1.07 -3.67
N LYS A 49 -3.21 -2.32 -3.88
CA LYS A 49 -4.09 -3.03 -2.96
C LYS A 49 -3.44 -3.21 -1.59
N LEU A 50 -2.17 -3.64 -1.54
CA LEU A 50 -1.42 -3.77 -0.30
C LEU A 50 -1.27 -2.42 0.42
N ALA A 51 -0.95 -1.35 -0.30
CA ALA A 51 -0.86 0.00 0.28
C ALA A 51 -2.20 0.50 0.85
N ALA A 52 -3.31 0.19 0.19
CA ALA A 52 -4.64 0.53 0.69
C ALA A 52 -4.96 -0.20 2.01
N LEU A 53 -4.62 -1.49 2.12
CA LEU A 53 -4.79 -2.28 3.34
C LEU A 53 -3.91 -1.75 4.48
N CYS A 54 -2.67 -1.34 4.20
CA CYS A 54 -1.81 -0.70 5.19
C CYS A 54 -2.41 0.62 5.71
N LYS A 55 -3.05 1.41 4.82
CA LYS A 55 -3.75 2.63 5.20
C LYS A 55 -4.97 2.33 6.08
N GLU A 56 -5.74 1.30 5.76
CA GLU A 56 -6.90 0.86 6.55
C GLU A 56 -6.50 0.42 7.98
N LEU A 57 -5.31 -0.19 8.11
CA LEU A 57 -4.71 -0.57 9.39
C LEU A 57 -3.99 0.58 10.11
N ASN A 58 -4.04 1.81 9.58
CA ASN A 58 -3.34 2.99 10.11
C ASN A 58 -1.81 2.82 10.25
N TRP A 59 -1.19 2.00 9.41
CA TRP A 59 0.26 1.83 9.36
C TRP A 59 0.93 3.03 8.70
N GLN A 60 1.52 3.91 9.52
CA GLN A 60 2.12 5.18 9.11
C GLN A 60 3.27 4.99 8.09
N GLY A 61 3.99 3.86 8.16
CA GLY A 61 5.06 3.52 7.23
C GLY A 61 4.57 2.93 5.89
N GLY A 62 3.28 2.62 5.77
CA GLY A 62 2.70 2.04 4.56
C GLY A 62 3.42 0.76 4.10
N LEU A 63 3.95 0.77 2.88
CA LEU A 63 4.69 -0.37 2.30
C LEU A 63 6.08 -0.62 2.90
N HIS A 64 6.55 0.27 3.79
CA HIS A 64 7.80 0.10 4.55
C HIS A 64 7.55 0.01 6.06
N ASP A 65 6.30 -0.15 6.47
CA ASP A 65 5.97 -0.24 7.88
C ASP A 65 6.59 -1.52 8.50
N PRO A 66 7.27 -1.42 9.65
CA PRO A 66 7.77 -2.61 10.35
C PRO A 66 6.68 -3.64 10.66
N ALA A 67 5.42 -3.21 10.86
CA ALA A 67 4.30 -4.12 11.06
C ALA A 67 4.01 -4.94 9.78
N LEU A 68 4.13 -4.34 8.60
CA LEU A 68 4.03 -5.05 7.33
C LEU A 68 5.16 -6.05 7.16
N ASP A 69 6.40 -5.69 7.48
CA ASP A 69 7.54 -6.61 7.40
C ASP A 69 7.36 -7.80 8.36
N ARG A 70 6.88 -7.57 9.58
CA ARG A 70 6.53 -8.64 10.54
C ARG A 70 5.44 -9.56 9.99
N PHE A 71 4.41 -8.98 9.36
CA PHE A 71 3.33 -9.77 8.75
C PHE A 71 3.84 -10.60 7.56
N CYS A 72 4.67 -10.00 6.69
CA CYS A 72 5.34 -10.71 5.59
C CYS A 72 6.20 -11.88 6.10
N GLN A 73 6.92 -11.67 7.19
CA GLN A 73 7.75 -12.71 7.80
C GLN A 73 6.90 -13.86 8.37
N ARG A 74 5.77 -13.55 9.02
CA ARG A 74 4.88 -14.55 9.61
C ARG A 74 4.12 -15.36 8.55
N THR A 75 3.65 -14.71 7.49
CA THR A 75 2.72 -15.31 6.52
C THR A 75 3.43 -15.92 5.32
N ALA A 76 4.52 -15.29 4.85
CA ALA A 76 5.21 -15.68 3.62
C ALA A 76 6.68 -16.06 3.85
N HIS A 77 7.18 -16.04 5.10
CA HIS A 77 8.59 -16.24 5.43
C HIS A 77 9.54 -15.28 4.68
N VAL A 78 9.05 -14.07 4.37
CA VAL A 78 9.82 -13.03 3.69
C VAL A 78 10.15 -11.91 4.66
N SER A 79 11.44 -11.57 4.75
CA SER A 79 11.95 -10.60 5.72
C SER A 79 11.48 -9.16 5.51
N LYS A 80 11.24 -8.77 4.25
CA LYS A 80 10.82 -7.40 3.90
C LYS A 80 9.83 -7.40 2.75
N ALA A 81 8.85 -6.50 2.78
CA ALA A 81 7.85 -6.36 1.73
C ALA A 81 8.49 -6.22 0.32
N ARG A 82 9.64 -5.53 0.21
CA ARG A 82 10.38 -5.37 -1.06
C ARG A 82 10.83 -6.66 -1.76
N PHE A 83 10.79 -7.80 -1.07
CA PHE A 83 11.16 -9.12 -1.62
C PHE A 83 9.95 -9.97 -2.00
N LEU A 84 8.73 -9.43 -1.86
CA LEU A 84 7.52 -10.13 -2.29
C LEU A 84 7.55 -10.39 -3.79
N THR A 85 7.17 -11.61 -4.16
CA THR A 85 6.86 -12.01 -5.53
C THR A 85 5.36 -11.89 -5.80
N LYS A 86 4.95 -12.04 -7.06
CA LYS A 86 3.55 -11.97 -7.49
C LYS A 86 2.66 -12.98 -6.77
N GLY A 87 3.19 -14.18 -6.48
CA GLY A 87 2.46 -15.19 -5.71
C GLY A 87 2.35 -14.82 -4.24
N LEU A 88 3.45 -14.39 -3.63
CA LEU A 88 3.50 -14.08 -2.20
C LEU A 88 2.66 -12.85 -1.84
N ILE A 89 2.68 -11.80 -2.65
CA ILE A 89 1.86 -10.61 -2.37
C ILE A 89 0.36 -10.93 -2.36
N SER A 90 -0.11 -11.87 -3.19
CA SER A 90 -1.52 -12.28 -3.18
C SER A 90 -1.87 -12.96 -1.86
N GLN A 91 -0.98 -13.81 -1.34
CA GLN A 91 -1.16 -14.45 -0.03
C GLN A 91 -1.20 -13.40 1.09
N ILE A 92 -0.32 -12.40 1.04
CA ILE A 92 -0.31 -11.29 2.01
C ILE A 92 -1.60 -10.47 1.94
N ILE A 93 -2.03 -10.07 0.74
CA ILE A 93 -3.28 -9.31 0.54
C ILE A 93 -4.46 -10.07 1.13
N THR A 94 -4.63 -11.35 0.78
CA THR A 94 -5.73 -12.17 1.31
C THR A 94 -5.62 -12.37 2.82
N GLY A 95 -4.40 -12.51 3.36
CA GLY A 95 -4.16 -12.60 4.80
C GLY A 95 -4.60 -11.34 5.55
N LEU A 96 -4.23 -10.16 5.03
CA LEU A 96 -4.61 -8.86 5.60
C LEU A 96 -6.13 -8.62 5.49
N GLU A 97 -6.74 -8.94 4.35
CA GLU A 97 -8.19 -8.82 4.16
C GLU A 97 -8.97 -9.68 5.18
N LYS A 98 -8.54 -10.93 5.39
CA LYS A 98 -9.14 -11.80 6.41
C LYS A 98 -8.92 -11.27 7.81
N TRP A 99 -7.76 -10.69 8.08
CA TRP A 99 -7.45 -10.14 9.39
C TRP A 99 -8.33 -8.91 9.71
N ILE A 100 -8.50 -8.01 8.76
CA ILE A 100 -9.39 -6.86 8.89
C ILE A 100 -10.85 -7.33 9.07
N ALA A 101 -11.30 -8.27 8.24
CA ALA A 101 -12.66 -8.81 8.31
C ALA A 101 -12.96 -9.60 9.60
N GLY A 102 -11.95 -10.27 10.16
CA GLY A 102 -12.05 -11.02 11.41
C GLY A 102 -12.02 -10.16 12.67
N GLY A 103 -11.94 -8.84 12.54
CA GLY A 103 -11.72 -7.92 13.64
C GLY A 103 -10.27 -7.98 14.08
N ALA A 104 -9.41 -7.15 13.49
CA ALA A 104 -8.03 -7.02 13.91
C ALA A 104 -8.02 -6.79 15.44
N PRO A 105 -7.39 -7.66 16.25
CA PRO A 105 -7.23 -7.35 17.65
C PRO A 105 -6.43 -6.06 17.71
N ASN A 106 -6.94 -5.09 18.47
CA ASN A 106 -6.24 -3.86 18.81
C ASN A 106 -5.00 -4.21 19.65
N GLU A 107 -4.00 -4.78 19.02
CA GLU A 107 -2.76 -5.16 19.67
C GLU A 107 -1.69 -4.16 19.22
N PRO A 108 -1.14 -3.34 20.14
CA PRO A 108 -0.15 -2.34 19.80
C PRO A 108 1.13 -3.05 19.39
N TYR A 109 1.66 -2.71 18.20
CA TYR A 109 2.94 -3.20 17.69
C TYR A 109 4.06 -2.18 17.83
#